data_AF-A0A7R9FGL6-F1
#
_entry.id   AF-A0A7R9FGL6-F1
#
_cell.length_a   1.000
_cell.length_b   1.000
_cell.length_c   1.000
_cell.angle_alpha   90.00
_cell.angle_beta   90.00
_cell.angle_gamma   90.00
#
_symmetry.space_group_name_H-M   'P 1'
#
loop_
_entity.id
_entity.type
_entity.pdbx_description
1 polymer ?
#
loop_
_entity_poly.entity_id
_entity_poly.type
_entity_poly.pdbx_seq_one_letter_code
_entity_poly.pdbx_strand_id
1 'polypeptide(L)'
;MLPFIRLVTVIIPFATIVPPECEFSAVRTSVPYVDRTCPRPLRFLFQVIFTKEVRPFRDLNNYTYLMDKKFKICFESAAIQTAYNKLLEHICLLCSSRPAFRTFQNLKDHMKKEHELQYCNLCVDNLKIFTGERRCYTRAQLALHKRKGDPEDRSHRGHPLCEFCDERYMDTDELYRHLRRDHLFCHFCDADGFHRYYRSLL
;
A
#
# COMPACT_ATOMS: atom_id res chain seq x y z
N MET A 1 -2.41 10.95 19.09
CA MET A 1 -1.01 10.95 18.59
C MET A 1 -0.37 9.65 19.02
N LEU A 2 -0.32 8.65 18.15
CA LEU A 2 0.55 7.49 18.39
C LEU A 2 1.98 7.97 18.11
N PRO A 3 2.93 7.84 19.06
CA PRO A 3 4.29 8.27 18.85
C PRO A 3 4.82 7.48 17.64
N PHE A 4 5.41 8.21 16.68
CA PHE A 4 6.20 7.64 15.61
C PHE A 4 7.36 6.88 16.25
N ILE A 5 7.13 5.62 16.63
CA ILE A 5 8.22 4.67 16.84
C ILE A 5 8.88 4.60 15.46
N ARG A 6 10.09 5.18 15.35
CA ARG A 6 10.96 4.98 14.19
C ARG A 6 11.32 3.50 14.16
N LEU A 7 10.43 2.68 13.60
CA LEU A 7 10.69 1.30 13.28
C LEU A 7 11.68 1.31 12.13
N VAL A 8 12.95 1.14 12.47
CA VAL A 8 14.00 0.97 11.48
C VAL A 8 13.85 -0.42 10.92
N THR A 9 13.62 -0.50 9.62
CA THR A 9 13.48 -1.76 8.91
C THR A 9 14.80 -2.10 8.25
N VAL A 10 15.46 -3.17 8.70
CA VAL A 10 16.63 -3.73 8.02
C VAL A 10 16.14 -4.84 7.10
N ILE A 11 16.29 -4.64 5.78
CA ILE A 11 15.94 -5.62 4.75
C ILE A 11 17.20 -6.43 4.42
N ILE A 12 17.12 -7.75 4.58
CA ILE A 12 18.25 -8.65 4.28
C ILE A 12 17.95 -9.40 2.98
N PRO A 13 18.73 -9.22 1.91
CA PRO A 13 18.77 -10.18 0.81
C PRO A 13 19.49 -11.45 1.27
N PHE A 14 18.85 -12.62 1.19
CA PHE A 14 19.61 -13.86 1.16
C PHE A 14 20.40 -13.88 -0.16
N ALA A 15 21.72 -13.82 -0.05
CA ALA A 15 22.72 -13.82 -1.11
C ALA A 15 22.98 -12.47 -1.81
N THR A 16 24.28 -12.20 -1.94
CA THR A 16 24.96 -11.00 -2.42
C THR A 16 24.54 -10.53 -3.81
N ILE A 17 24.63 -9.20 -3.99
CA ILE A 17 24.45 -8.40 -5.23
C ILE A 17 23.01 -7.90 -5.43
N VAL A 18 22.66 -6.88 -4.65
CA VAL A 18 21.67 -5.86 -5.05
C VAL A 18 22.47 -4.73 -5.73
N PRO A 19 22.24 -4.41 -7.01
CA PRO A 19 22.89 -3.26 -7.64
C PRO A 19 22.52 -1.96 -6.90
N PRO A 20 23.42 -0.97 -6.83
CA PRO A 20 23.25 0.27 -6.04
C PRO A 20 22.02 1.10 -6.46
N GLU A 21 21.40 0.76 -7.58
CA GLU A 21 20.27 1.46 -8.21
C GLU A 21 18.90 0.90 -7.74
N CYS A 22 18.90 -0.18 -6.94
CA CYS A 22 17.69 -0.72 -6.32
C CYS A 22 17.56 -0.20 -4.87
N GLU A 23 16.89 0.94 -4.70
CA GLU A 23 16.44 1.41 -3.38
C GLU A 23 15.24 0.57 -2.92
N PHE A 24 15.48 -0.36 -1.98
CA PHE A 24 14.40 -1.04 -1.28
C PHE A 24 13.93 -0.17 -0.11
N SER A 25 12.80 0.51 -0.28
CA SER A 25 12.14 1.22 0.82
C SER A 25 11.16 0.28 1.54
N ALA A 26 11.60 -0.42 2.59
CA ALA A 26 10.67 -1.08 3.53
C ALA A 26 10.20 -0.13 4.66
N VAL A 27 10.45 1.18 4.51
CA VAL A 27 10.18 2.19 5.53
C VAL A 27 8.67 2.38 5.79
N ARG A 28 7.78 1.82 4.95
CA ARG A 28 6.36 2.24 4.94
C ARG A 28 5.29 1.19 4.67
N THR A 29 5.64 -0.09 4.51
CA THR A 29 4.63 -1.12 4.19
C THR A 29 4.66 -2.27 5.19
N SER A 30 3.47 -2.76 5.55
CA SER A 30 3.24 -3.91 6.45
C SER A 30 3.80 -5.24 5.95
N VAL A 31 4.38 -5.24 4.75
CA VAL A 31 4.97 -6.38 4.04
C VAL A 31 6.08 -5.79 3.15
N PRO A 32 7.27 -6.42 3.01
CA PRO A 32 8.24 -6.00 2.00
C PRO A 32 7.57 -6.09 0.61
N TYR A 33 7.40 -4.95 -0.05
CA TYR A 33 6.92 -4.86 -1.43
C TYR A 33 8.03 -4.28 -2.29
N VAL A 34 8.34 -4.96 -3.39
CA VAL A 34 9.29 -4.49 -4.40
C VAL A 34 8.48 -3.89 -5.54
N ASP A 35 8.89 -2.71 -6.00
CA ASP A 35 8.36 -2.09 -7.20
C ASP A 35 8.44 -3.07 -8.40
N ARG A 36 7.38 -3.14 -9.21
CA ARG A 36 7.25 -4.11 -10.32
C ARG A 36 8.21 -3.82 -11.48
N THR A 37 8.98 -2.74 -11.38
CA THR A 37 10.05 -2.35 -12.31
C THR A 37 11.32 -3.18 -12.15
N CYS A 38 11.45 -3.99 -11.08
CA CYS A 38 12.62 -4.86 -10.89
C CYS A 38 12.59 -6.07 -11.85
N PRO A 39 13.56 -6.20 -12.79
CA PRO A 39 13.51 -7.22 -13.84
C PRO A 39 13.91 -8.64 -13.37
N ARG A 40 14.13 -8.88 -12.06
CA ARG A 40 14.51 -10.21 -11.54
C ARG A 40 13.39 -10.85 -10.71
N PRO A 41 13.03 -12.12 -10.98
CA PRO A 41 12.04 -12.85 -10.18
C PRO A 41 12.50 -13.07 -8.73
N LEU A 42 11.57 -12.94 -7.77
CA LEU A 42 11.75 -13.18 -6.33
C LEU A 42 12.12 -14.65 -6.02
N ARG A 43 13.37 -15.05 -6.23
CA ARG A 43 13.91 -16.31 -5.69
C ARG A 43 14.64 -16.15 -4.35
N PHE A 44 14.79 -14.93 -3.84
CA PHE A 44 15.54 -14.64 -2.64
C PHE A 44 14.59 -14.28 -1.49
N LEU A 45 14.55 -15.15 -0.48
CA LEU A 45 13.76 -14.94 0.74
C LEU A 45 14.37 -13.75 1.50
N PHE A 46 13.66 -12.63 1.56
CA PHE A 46 14.07 -11.51 2.39
C PHE A 46 13.61 -11.73 3.83
N GLN A 47 14.54 -11.75 4.79
CA GLN A 47 14.19 -11.68 6.20
C GLN A 47 14.17 -10.21 6.61
N VAL A 48 13.03 -9.75 7.14
CA VAL A 48 12.88 -8.37 7.60
C VAL A 48 13.07 -8.35 9.11
N ILE A 49 14.02 -7.56 9.61
CA ILE A 49 14.27 -7.41 11.04
C ILE A 49 13.91 -5.99 11.45
N PHE A 50 13.03 -5.86 12.44
CA PHE A 50 12.75 -4.60 13.12
C PHE A 50 13.66 -4.45 14.34
N THR A 51 14.46 -3.39 14.32
CA THR A 51 15.39 -3.02 15.40
C THR A 51 15.08 -1.64 15.94
N LYS A 52 15.57 -1.33 17.14
CA LYS A 52 15.43 0.01 17.74
C LYS A 52 16.31 1.05 17.05
N GLU A 53 17.46 0.62 16.54
CA GLU A 53 18.48 1.48 15.93
C GLU A 53 18.96 0.91 14.60
N VAL A 54 19.37 1.79 13.69
CA VAL A 54 20.03 1.38 12.43
C VAL A 54 21.40 0.83 12.78
N ARG A 55 21.65 -0.44 12.47
CA ARG A 55 22.96 -1.07 12.64
C ARG A 55 23.31 -1.94 11.43
N PRO A 56 24.59 -2.12 11.11
CA PRO A 56 25.03 -3.08 10.10
C PRO A 56 24.50 -4.48 10.41
N PHE A 57 24.12 -5.23 9.37
CA PHE A 57 23.55 -6.58 9.55
C PHE A 57 24.45 -7.53 10.35
N ARG A 58 25.78 -7.44 10.16
CA ARG A 58 26.78 -8.25 10.88
C ARG A 58 26.70 -8.11 12.41
N ASP A 59 26.12 -7.00 12.88
CA ASP A 59 26.00 -6.67 14.30
C ASP A 59 24.63 -7.12 14.86
N LEU A 60 23.77 -7.74 14.03
CA LEU A 60 22.45 -8.24 14.40
C LEU A 60 22.50 -9.75 14.69
N ASN A 61 22.06 -10.16 15.89
CA ASN A 61 21.99 -11.57 16.29
C ASN A 61 20.60 -12.16 16.01
N ASN A 62 20.35 -12.54 14.76
CA ASN A 62 19.04 -13.00 14.29
C ASN A 62 18.54 -14.33 14.88
N TYR A 63 19.42 -15.18 15.43
CA TYR A 63 19.05 -16.48 16.01
C TYR A 63 18.18 -16.38 17.26
N THR A 64 18.23 -15.23 17.94
CA THR A 64 17.52 -15.00 19.22
C THR A 64 16.23 -14.20 19.06
N TYR A 65 15.95 -13.71 17.86
CA TYR A 65 14.84 -12.79 17.62
C TYR A 65 13.50 -13.50 17.54
N LEU A 66 12.47 -12.82 18.08
CA LEU A 66 11.09 -13.28 18.01
C LEU A 66 10.64 -13.23 16.55
N MET A 67 10.15 -14.35 16.03
CA MET A 67 9.77 -14.47 14.62
C MET A 67 8.26 -14.60 14.46
N ASP A 68 7.68 -13.70 13.67
CA ASP A 68 6.37 -13.90 13.09
C ASP A 68 6.48 -14.87 11.91
N LYS A 69 5.97 -16.09 12.09
CA LYS A 69 6.03 -17.16 11.07
C LYS A 69 5.19 -16.85 9.84
N LYS A 70 4.14 -16.03 9.97
CA LYS A 70 3.17 -15.70 8.92
C LYS A 70 3.76 -14.67 7.97
N PHE A 71 4.40 -13.64 8.51
CA PHE A 71 4.98 -12.55 7.72
C PHE A 71 6.50 -12.68 7.51
N LYS A 72 7.15 -13.67 8.13
CA LYS A 72 8.62 -13.88 8.11
C LYS A 72 9.39 -12.64 8.61
N ILE A 73 8.83 -12.00 9.63
CA ILE A 73 9.38 -10.81 10.27
C ILE A 73 10.04 -11.20 11.58
N CYS A 74 11.23 -10.68 11.85
CA CYS A 74 11.92 -10.83 13.12
C CYS A 74 11.93 -9.54 13.91
N PHE A 75 11.82 -9.65 15.23
CA PHE A 75 11.82 -8.52 16.15
C PHE A 75 12.97 -8.67 17.15
N GLU A 76 13.78 -7.62 17.25
CA GLU A 76 14.88 -7.55 18.22
C GLU A 76 14.38 -7.64 19.67
N SER A 77 13.16 -7.17 19.94
CA SER A 77 12.57 -7.23 21.28
C SER A 77 11.04 -7.44 21.24
N ALA A 78 10.51 -7.97 22.35
CA ALA A 78 9.07 -8.10 22.57
C ALA A 78 8.34 -6.73 22.53
N ALA A 79 9.02 -5.64 22.90
CA ALA A 79 8.47 -4.30 22.84
C ALA A 79 8.22 -3.85 21.39
N ILE A 80 9.16 -4.15 20.48
CA ILE A 80 9.03 -3.84 19.05
C ILE A 80 7.94 -4.71 18.42
N GLN A 81 7.88 -6.00 18.76
CA GLN A 81 6.80 -6.87 18.31
C GLN A 81 5.42 -6.35 18.76
N THR A 82 5.30 -5.93 20.02
CA THR A 82 4.06 -5.36 20.54
C THR A 82 3.68 -4.07 19.82
N ALA A 83 4.66 -3.20 19.54
CA ALA A 83 4.44 -1.99 18.76
C ALA A 83 4.00 -2.28 17.31
N TYR A 84 4.63 -3.25 16.66
CA TYR A 84 4.24 -3.70 15.32
C TYR A 84 2.81 -4.27 15.30
N ASN A 85 2.46 -5.11 16.27
CA ASN A 85 1.12 -5.66 16.39
C ASN A 85 0.07 -4.56 16.57
N LYS A 86 0.37 -3.48 17.32
CA LYS A 86 -0.50 -2.31 17.44
C LYS A 86 -0.74 -1.59 16.10
N LEU A 87 0.23 -1.58 15.20
CA LEU A 87 0.05 -1.00 13.85
C LEU A 87 -0.90 -1.82 12.98
N LEU A 88 -1.00 -3.13 13.23
CA LEU A 88 -1.90 -4.04 12.53
C LEU A 88 -3.35 -3.93 13.02
N GLU A 89 -3.58 -3.38 14.21
CA GLU A 89 -4.92 -3.28 14.79
C GLU A 89 -5.85 -2.38 13.95
N HIS A 90 -7.10 -2.81 13.82
CA HIS A 90 -8.14 -2.00 13.20
C HIS A 90 -8.84 -1.17 14.27
N ILE A 91 -8.33 0.02 14.56
CA ILE A 91 -8.91 0.91 15.58
C ILE A 91 -9.63 2.09 14.94
N CYS A 92 -10.70 2.56 15.59
CA CYS A 92 -11.27 3.86 15.27
C CYS A 92 -10.47 4.95 15.97
N LEU A 93 -9.97 5.93 15.22
CA LEU A 93 -9.21 7.06 15.79
C LEU A 93 -10.10 8.16 16.39
N LEU A 94 -11.42 8.10 16.15
CA LEU A 94 -12.41 9.07 16.65
C LEU A 94 -13.08 8.62 17.94
N CYS A 95 -13.20 7.31 18.18
CA CYS A 95 -13.76 6.76 19.41
C CYS A 95 -12.64 6.35 20.38
N SER A 96 -12.39 7.15 21.42
CA SER A 96 -11.31 6.87 22.39
C SER A 96 -11.52 5.63 23.26
N SER A 97 -12.75 5.17 23.43
CA SER A 97 -13.11 4.07 24.36
C SER A 97 -13.41 2.74 23.67
N ARG A 98 -13.36 2.69 22.33
CA ARG A 98 -13.76 1.49 21.59
C ARG A 98 -12.58 0.54 21.39
N PRO A 99 -12.74 -0.77 21.65
CA PRO A 99 -11.67 -1.74 21.38
C PRO A 99 -11.43 -1.90 19.86
N ALA A 100 -10.27 -2.47 19.53
CA ALA A 100 -9.93 -2.80 18.14
C ALA A 100 -10.97 -3.75 17.50
N PHE A 101 -11.28 -3.49 16.24
CA PHE A 101 -12.14 -4.32 15.43
C PHE A 101 -11.40 -5.57 14.94
N ARG A 102 -12.11 -6.69 14.86
CA ARG A 102 -11.55 -7.98 14.40
C ARG A 102 -11.12 -7.96 12.94
N THR A 103 -11.79 -7.19 12.10
CA THR A 103 -11.53 -7.09 10.67
C THR A 103 -11.60 -5.64 10.21
N PHE A 104 -10.91 -5.33 9.12
CA PHE A 104 -10.99 -4.00 8.51
C PHE A 104 -12.42 -3.68 8.03
N GLN A 105 -13.17 -4.68 7.54
CA GLN A 105 -14.56 -4.49 7.12
C GLN A 105 -15.45 -3.99 8.28
N ASN A 106 -15.28 -4.56 9.48
CA ASN A 106 -16.04 -4.10 10.65
C ASN A 106 -15.71 -2.64 11.01
N LEU A 107 -14.44 -2.23 10.85
CA LEU A 107 -14.04 -0.83 11.00
C LEU A 107 -14.65 0.05 9.91
N LYS A 108 -14.64 -0.37 8.63
CA LYS A 108 -15.28 0.37 7.52
C LYS A 108 -16.76 0.63 7.81
N ASP A 109 -17.48 -0.40 8.25
CA ASP A 109 -18.91 -0.30 8.55
C ASP A 109 -19.17 0.60 9.75
N HIS A 110 -18.32 0.54 10.78
CA HIS A 110 -18.37 1.45 11.91
C HIS A 110 -18.14 2.91 11.49
N MET A 111 -17.09 3.20 10.73
CA MET A 111 -16.79 4.56 10.27
C MET A 111 -17.95 5.15 9.47
N LYS A 112 -18.60 4.32 8.64
CA LYS A 112 -19.76 4.74 7.84
C LYS A 112 -20.98 5.03 8.72
N LYS A 113 -21.27 4.19 9.70
CA LYS A 113 -22.50 4.29 10.53
C LYS A 113 -22.40 5.36 11.61
N GLU A 114 -21.27 5.44 12.31
CA GLU A 114 -21.12 6.29 13.50
C GLU A 114 -20.48 7.66 13.19
N HIS A 115 -19.75 7.76 12.08
CA HIS A 115 -19.01 8.97 11.74
C HIS A 115 -19.36 9.54 10.36
N GLU A 116 -20.24 8.87 9.59
CA GLU A 116 -20.56 9.25 8.21
C GLU A 116 -19.32 9.39 7.30
N LEU A 117 -18.26 8.66 7.66
CA LEU A 117 -16.97 8.66 7.00
C LEU A 117 -16.75 7.35 6.24
N GLN A 118 -16.11 7.45 5.08
CA GLN A 118 -15.90 6.32 4.19
C GLN A 118 -14.45 6.25 3.72
N TYR A 119 -13.94 5.02 3.56
CA TYR A 119 -12.67 4.78 2.89
C TYR A 119 -12.88 4.72 1.37
N CYS A 120 -11.89 5.15 0.59
CA CYS A 120 -11.89 4.92 -0.85
C CYS A 120 -11.61 3.44 -1.15
N ASN A 121 -12.54 2.73 -1.81
CA ASN A 121 -12.37 1.30 -2.11
C ASN A 121 -11.15 1.03 -3.01
N LEU A 122 -10.90 1.86 -4.03
CA LEU A 122 -9.71 1.72 -4.89
C LEU A 122 -8.42 1.76 -4.05
N CYS A 123 -8.31 2.72 -3.13
CA CYS A 123 -7.16 2.80 -2.22
C CYS A 123 -7.10 1.63 -1.22
N VAL A 124 -8.25 1.10 -0.79
CA VAL A 124 -8.30 -0.08 0.09
C VAL A 124 -7.72 -1.29 -0.60
N ASP A 125 -8.08 -1.51 -1.86
CA ASP A 125 -7.71 -2.71 -2.61
C ASP A 125 -6.24 -2.64 -3.07
N ASN A 126 -5.79 -1.43 -3.46
CA ASN A 126 -4.49 -1.25 -4.10
C ASN A 126 -3.36 -0.81 -3.15
N LEU A 127 -3.62 0.05 -2.16
CA LEU A 127 -2.56 0.52 -1.26
C LEU A 127 -2.25 -0.50 -0.16
N LYS A 128 -0.97 -0.79 0.07
CA LYS A 128 -0.48 -1.70 1.12
C LYS A 128 0.04 -0.94 2.35
N ILE A 129 -0.83 -0.12 2.92
CA ILE A 129 -0.59 0.72 4.10
C ILE A 129 -1.38 0.23 5.32
N PHE A 130 -0.94 0.62 6.51
CA PHE A 130 -1.59 0.23 7.76
C PHE A 130 -2.96 0.87 7.90
N THR A 131 -3.84 0.23 8.68
CA THR A 131 -5.21 0.70 8.89
C THR A 131 -5.26 2.12 9.45
N GLY A 132 -4.38 2.44 10.41
CA GLY A 132 -4.32 3.76 11.05
C GLY A 132 -3.79 4.87 10.13
N GLU A 133 -3.12 4.52 9.03
CA GLU A 133 -2.61 5.48 8.05
C GLU A 133 -3.64 5.81 6.95
N ARG A 134 -4.70 4.99 6.84
CA ARG A 134 -5.73 5.19 5.82
C ARG A 134 -6.60 6.38 6.16
N ARG A 135 -6.70 7.30 5.21
CA ARG A 135 -7.60 8.44 5.28
C ARG A 135 -9.06 8.01 5.11
N CYS A 136 -9.92 8.61 5.93
CA CYS A 136 -11.36 8.56 5.77
C CYS A 136 -11.87 9.87 5.20
N TYR A 137 -12.98 9.81 4.48
CA TYR A 137 -13.54 10.93 3.74
C TYR A 137 -15.01 11.08 4.05
N THR A 138 -15.49 12.32 4.12
CA THR A 138 -16.92 12.58 3.96
C THR A 138 -17.34 12.25 2.52
N ARG A 139 -18.64 12.13 2.25
CA ARG A 139 -19.15 11.86 0.89
C ARG A 139 -18.63 12.87 -0.14
N ALA A 140 -18.61 14.16 0.19
CA ALA A 140 -18.11 15.21 -0.69
C ALA A 140 -16.59 15.13 -0.90
N GLN A 141 -15.83 14.88 0.18
CA GLN A 141 -14.39 14.71 0.10
C GLN A 141 -14.00 13.48 -0.73
N LEU A 142 -14.74 12.37 -0.60
CA LEU A 142 -14.48 11.16 -1.38
C LEU A 142 -14.73 11.38 -2.88
N ALA A 143 -15.76 12.15 -3.23
CA ALA A 143 -16.03 12.51 -4.62
C ALA A 143 -14.92 13.40 -5.20
N LEU A 144 -14.41 14.36 -4.41
CA LEU A 144 -13.28 15.19 -4.80
C LEU A 144 -12.00 14.37 -4.96
N HIS A 145 -11.68 13.54 -3.96
CA HIS A 145 -10.55 12.61 -3.96
C HIS A 145 -10.52 11.77 -5.24
N LYS A 146 -11.64 11.14 -5.58
CA LYS A 146 -11.75 10.31 -6.80
C LYS A 146 -11.52 11.10 -8.10
N ARG A 147 -11.85 12.39 -8.14
CA ARG A 147 -11.80 13.21 -9.37
C ARG A 147 -10.50 14.00 -9.55
N LYS A 148 -9.97 14.53 -8.45
CA LYS A 148 -8.85 15.50 -8.47
C LYS A 148 -7.73 15.14 -7.50
N GLY A 149 -7.91 14.11 -6.68
CA GLY A 149 -6.98 13.77 -5.60
C GLY A 149 -7.24 14.57 -4.33
N ASP A 150 -6.34 14.39 -3.36
CA ASP A 150 -6.41 15.07 -2.08
C ASP A 150 -5.66 16.41 -2.15
N PRO A 151 -6.24 17.54 -1.68
CA PRO A 151 -5.61 18.85 -1.79
C PRO A 151 -4.22 18.95 -1.13
N GLU A 152 -4.05 18.21 -0.04
CA GLU A 152 -2.81 18.17 0.75
C GLU A 152 -1.77 17.19 0.19
N ASP A 153 -2.16 16.33 -0.75
CA ASP A 153 -1.29 15.32 -1.35
C ASP A 153 -1.25 15.47 -2.87
N ARG A 154 -0.22 16.17 -3.34
CA ARG A 154 0.01 16.41 -4.77
C ARG A 154 0.50 15.17 -5.53
N SER A 155 0.85 14.09 -4.83
CA SER A 155 1.33 12.85 -5.45
C SER A 155 0.22 12.12 -6.19
N HIS A 156 -1.03 12.24 -5.73
CA HIS A 156 -2.17 11.56 -6.32
C HIS A 156 -3.14 12.55 -6.96
N ARG A 157 -3.32 12.47 -8.29
CA ARG A 157 -4.23 13.33 -9.06
C ARG A 157 -5.67 12.81 -9.13
N GLY A 158 -6.05 11.93 -8.21
CA GLY A 158 -7.31 11.20 -8.22
C GLY A 158 -7.27 9.93 -9.06
N HIS A 159 -8.43 9.31 -9.23
CA HIS A 159 -8.59 8.03 -9.90
C HIS A 159 -9.14 8.24 -11.31
N PRO A 160 -8.34 7.97 -12.37
CA PRO A 160 -8.76 8.23 -13.74
C PRO A 160 -9.99 7.40 -14.11
N LEU A 161 -10.86 7.99 -14.92
CA LEU A 161 -12.13 7.42 -15.36
C LEU A 161 -11.93 6.84 -16.76
N CYS A 162 -12.41 5.63 -17.00
CA CYS A 162 -12.55 5.13 -18.36
C CYS A 162 -13.77 5.78 -19.03
N GLU A 163 -13.54 6.39 -20.19
CA GLU A 163 -14.58 7.10 -20.95
C GLU A 163 -15.62 6.16 -21.58
N PHE A 164 -15.35 4.85 -21.60
CA PHE A 164 -16.20 3.85 -22.23
C PHE A 164 -17.12 3.11 -21.25
N CYS A 165 -16.64 2.80 -20.03
CA CYS A 165 -17.39 2.01 -19.03
C CYS A 165 -17.80 2.79 -17.76
N ASP A 166 -17.44 4.07 -17.63
CA ASP A 166 -17.70 4.92 -16.44
C ASP A 166 -17.11 4.34 -15.12
N GLU A 167 -16.10 3.46 -15.24
CA GLU A 167 -15.35 2.92 -14.11
C GLU A 167 -14.07 3.71 -13.84
N ARG A 168 -13.69 3.81 -12.56
CA ARG A 168 -12.44 4.46 -12.13
C ARG A 168 -11.39 3.44 -11.76
N TYR A 169 -10.14 3.73 -12.09
CA TYR A 169 -8.98 2.89 -11.83
C TYR A 169 -8.02 3.56 -10.84
N MET A 170 -7.12 2.79 -10.22
CA MET A 170 -6.21 3.31 -9.20
C MET A 170 -5.35 4.45 -9.74
N ASP A 171 -4.79 4.22 -10.93
CA ASP A 171 -3.87 5.12 -11.62
C ASP A 171 -4.02 4.99 -13.14
N THR A 172 -3.27 5.82 -13.85
CA THR A 172 -3.31 5.91 -15.31
C THR A 172 -2.77 4.62 -15.96
N ASP A 173 -1.82 3.93 -15.34
CA ASP A 173 -1.26 2.68 -15.86
C ASP A 173 -2.28 1.54 -15.79
N GLU A 174 -3.04 1.47 -14.70
CA GLU A 174 -4.15 0.54 -14.57
C GLU A 174 -5.26 0.83 -15.57
N LEU A 175 -5.61 2.10 -15.76
CA LEU A 175 -6.55 2.49 -16.82
C LEU A 175 -6.03 2.07 -18.20
N TYR A 176 -4.76 2.34 -18.55
CA TYR A 176 -4.21 1.95 -19.86
C TYR A 176 -4.25 0.44 -20.09
N ARG A 177 -3.97 -0.35 -19.05
CA ARG A 177 -4.05 -1.81 -19.13
C ARG A 177 -5.48 -2.28 -19.36
N HIS A 178 -6.46 -1.65 -18.69
CA HIS A 178 -7.88 -1.89 -18.93
C HIS A 178 -8.25 -1.53 -20.37
N LEU A 179 -7.90 -0.33 -20.84
CA LEU A 179 -8.22 0.14 -22.18
C LEU A 179 -7.66 -0.79 -23.28
N ARG A 180 -6.44 -1.30 -23.13
CA ARG A 180 -5.84 -2.25 -24.10
C ARG A 180 -6.46 -3.65 -24.06
N ARG A 181 -7.03 -4.06 -22.92
CA ARG A 181 -7.59 -5.41 -22.74
C ARG A 181 -9.07 -5.46 -23.13
N ASP A 182 -9.82 -4.45 -22.74
CA ASP A 182 -11.29 -4.48 -22.71
C ASP A 182 -11.93 -3.56 -23.77
N HIS A 183 -11.14 -2.71 -24.46
CA HIS A 183 -11.62 -1.83 -25.51
C HIS A 183 -10.84 -1.99 -26.82
N LEU A 184 -11.53 -1.73 -27.94
CA LEU A 184 -10.90 -1.74 -29.27
C LEU A 184 -9.93 -0.58 -29.38
N PHE A 185 -8.73 -0.85 -29.87
CA PHE A 185 -7.71 0.17 -30.13
C PHE A 185 -7.11 0.01 -31.53
N CYS A 186 -6.61 1.11 -32.10
CA CYS A 186 -5.95 1.08 -33.40
C CYS A 186 -4.47 0.70 -33.23
N HIS A 187 -4.09 -0.48 -33.71
CA HIS A 187 -2.70 -0.95 -33.69
C HIS A 187 -1.75 -0.04 -34.48
N PHE A 188 -2.21 0.55 -35.59
CA PHE A 188 -1.39 1.47 -36.39
C PHE A 188 -1.12 2.77 -35.64
N CYS A 189 -2.14 3.38 -35.05
CA CYS A 189 -1.97 4.60 -34.25
C CYS A 189 -1.08 4.33 -33.02
N ASP A 190 -1.25 3.18 -32.36
CA ASP A 190 -0.43 2.82 -31.20
C ASP A 190 1.05 2.65 -31.55
N ALA A 191 1.37 2.11 -32.75
CA ALA A 191 2.74 2.00 -33.25
C ALA A 191 3.41 3.37 -33.47
N ASP A 192 2.61 4.38 -33.82
CA ASP A 192 3.05 5.77 -33.96
C ASP A 192 3.04 6.55 -32.62
N GLY A 193 2.73 5.88 -31.50
CA GLY A 193 2.63 6.50 -30.16
C GLY A 193 1.30 7.22 -29.90
N PHE A 194 0.31 7.12 -30.81
CA PHE A 194 -1.02 7.67 -30.64
C PHE A 194 -1.98 6.61 -30.08
N HIS A 195 -2.23 6.66 -28.77
CA HIS A 195 -3.18 5.75 -28.11
C HIS A 195 -4.64 6.15 -28.42
N ARG A 196 -5.22 5.57 -29.48
CA ARG A 196 -6.63 5.79 -29.88
C ARG A 196 -7.49 4.56 -29.56
N TYR A 197 -8.48 4.77 -28.70
CA TYR A 197 -9.46 3.78 -28.29
C TYR A 197 -10.85 4.11 -28.84
N TYR A 198 -11.64 3.09 -29.14
CA TYR A 198 -12.96 3.23 -29.73
C TYR A 198 -13.99 2.49 -28.88
N ARG A 199 -15.21 3.03 -28.84
CA ARG A 199 -16.35 2.32 -28.25
C ARG A 199 -16.62 1.09 -29.11
N SER A 200 -16.63 -0.09 -28.51
CA SER A 200 -17.01 -1.32 -29.18
C SER A 200 -18.43 -1.16 -29.73
N LEU A 201 -18.61 -1.36 -31.03
CA LEU A 201 -19.91 -1.41 -31.67
C LEU A 201 -20.52 -2.77 -31.33
N LEU A 202 -21.42 -2.80 -30.33
CA LEU A 202 -22.49 -3.79 -30.28
C LEU A 202 -23.75 -3.13 -30.83
#